data_AF-A0A8J7ACL7-F1
#
_entry.id   AF-A0A8J7ACL7-F1
#
_cell.length_a   1.000
_cell.length_b   1.000
_cell.length_c   1.000
_cell.angle_alpha   90.00
_cell.angle_beta   90.00
_cell.angle_gamma   90.00
#
_symmetry.space_group_name_H-M   'P 1'
#
loop_
_entity.id
_entity.type
_entity.pdbx_description
1 polymer ?
#
loop_
_entity_poly.entity_id
_entity_poly.type
_entity_poly.pdbx_seq_one_letter_code
_entity_poly.pdbx_strand_id
1 'polypeptide(L)' 'MTTKKGQKRLKNIPILHDEVKTKRTVVLTPTAWQNIKDEAQRQNLSASELIEEWGRRINSPAVYPHK' A
#
# COMPACT_ATOMS: atom_id res chain seq x y z
N MET A 1 7.90 -3.05 25.49
CA MET A 1 7.86 -2.45 24.15
C MET A 1 8.64 -1.14 24.17
N THR A 2 9.80 -1.10 23.51
CA THR A 2 10.69 0.06 23.48
C THR A 2 10.28 0.99 22.33
N THR A 3 9.54 2.06 22.67
CA THR A 3 9.21 3.13 21.73
C THR A 3 10.48 3.95 21.47
N LYS A 4 11.01 3.88 20.25
CA LYS A 4 12.16 4.70 19.82
C LYS A 4 11.83 6.19 20.06
N LYS A 5 12.56 6.78 20.99
CA LYS A 5 12.50 8.19 21.40
C LYS A 5 13.15 9.03 20.29
N GLY A 6 12.41 9.96 19.68
CA GLY A 6 13.02 11.05 18.89
C GLY A 6 12.43 11.43 17.53
N GLN A 7 11.37 10.80 17.02
CA GLN A 7 10.79 11.19 15.73
C GLN A 7 9.57 12.11 15.94
N LYS A 8 9.65 13.36 15.45
CA LYS A 8 8.50 14.30 15.43
C LYS A 8 7.36 13.64 14.66
N ARG A 9 6.27 13.32 15.35
CA ARG A 9 5.08 12.69 14.77
C ARG A 9 4.21 13.77 14.13
N LEU A 10 3.85 13.60 12.86
CA LEU A 10 2.73 14.31 12.25
C LEU A 10 1.44 13.60 12.67
N LYS A 11 0.47 14.36 13.18
CA LYS A 11 -0.83 13.83 13.62
C LYS A 11 -1.53 13.23 12.39
N ASN A 12 -1.98 11.97 12.49
CA ASN A 12 -2.65 11.17 11.45
C ASN A 12 -1.78 10.48 10.38
N ILE A 13 -0.47 10.32 10.58
CA ILE A 13 0.36 9.49 9.68
C ILE A 13 0.62 8.12 10.33
N PRO A 14 0.21 7.00 9.69
CA PRO A 14 0.64 5.66 10.09
C PRO A 14 2.17 5.54 9.97
N ILE A 15 2.81 4.95 10.98
CA ILE A 15 4.29 4.84 11.10
C ILE A 15 4.92 4.01 9.98
N LEU A 16 4.12 3.30 9.18
CA LEU A 16 4.58 2.31 8.18
C LEU A 16 5.20 2.92 6.91
N HIS A 17 4.84 4.15 6.52
CA HIS A 17 5.34 4.75 5.27
C HIS A 17 5.70 6.23 5.46
N ASP A 18 6.86 6.62 4.93
CA ASP A 18 7.45 7.97 5.08
C ASP A 18 6.69 9.06 4.31
N GLU A 19 5.75 8.68 3.44
CA GLU A 19 5.03 9.60 2.54
C GLU A 19 3.53 9.71 2.86
N VAL A 20 3.01 10.94 2.78
CA VAL A 20 1.57 11.19 2.93
C VAL A 20 0.84 10.73 1.67
N LYS A 21 -0.12 9.81 1.81
CA LYS A 21 -1.02 9.41 0.71
C LYS A 21 -1.74 10.66 0.17
N THR A 22 -1.50 10.99 -1.09
CA THR A 22 -2.23 12.03 -1.82
C THR A 22 -3.38 11.37 -2.59
N LYS A 23 -4.46 12.11 -2.87
CA LYS A 23 -5.57 11.60 -3.71
C LYS A 23 -5.11 11.52 -5.17
N ARG A 24 -5.25 10.35 -5.79
CA ARG A 24 -5.07 10.14 -7.23
C ARG A 24 -6.34 9.48 -7.77
N THR A 25 -6.84 9.97 -8.90
CA THR A 25 -8.01 9.37 -9.55
C THR A 25 -7.52 8.31 -10.53
N VAL A 26 -8.05 7.09 -10.41
CA VAL A 26 -7.78 5.99 -11.34
C VAL A 26 -9.09 5.62 -12.02
N VAL A 27 -9.09 5.53 -13.35
CA VAL A 27 -10.24 5.06 -14.13
C VAL A 27 -10.09 3.56 -14.34
N LEU A 28 -11.07 2.80 -13.89
CA LEU A 28 -11.06 1.33 -13.94
C LEU A 28 -12.39 0.83 -14.51
N THR A 29 -12.36 -0.34 -15.16
CA THR A 29 -13.61 -1.04 -15.49
C THR A 29 -14.27 -1.57 -14.22
N PRO A 30 -15.61 -1.74 -14.20
CA PRO A 30 -16.31 -2.27 -13.03
C PRO A 30 -15.77 -3.63 -12.57
N THR A 31 -15.45 -4.52 -13.52
CA THR A 31 -14.87 -5.83 -13.25
C THR A 31 -13.51 -5.72 -12.59
N ALA A 32 -12.63 -4.84 -13.07
CA ALA A 32 -11.31 -4.64 -12.47
C ALA A 32 -11.43 -4.10 -11.04
N TRP A 33 -12.35 -3.15 -10.80
CA TRP A 33 -12.58 -2.61 -9.46
C TRP A 33 -13.11 -3.65 -8.47
N GLN A 34 -14.02 -4.53 -8.91
CA GLN A 34 -14.53 -5.60 -8.06
C GLN A 34 -13.42 -6.59 -7.69
N ASN A 35 -12.61 -7.02 -8.65
CA ASN A 35 -11.50 -7.93 -8.39
C ASN A 35 -10.49 -7.33 -7.39
N ILE A 36 -10.18 -6.03 -7.49
CA ILE A 36 -9.30 -5.33 -6.54
C ILE A 36 -9.92 -5.33 -5.14
N LYS A 37 -11.22 -5.10 -5.01
CA LYS A 37 -11.91 -5.14 -3.71
C LYS A 37 -11.89 -6.52 -3.09
N ASP A 38 -12.20 -7.56 -3.88
CA ASP A 38 -12.25 -8.93 -3.39
C ASP A 38 -10.86 -9.39 -2.92
N GLU A 39 -9.81 -9.06 -3.68
CA GLU A 39 -8.43 -9.38 -3.31
C GLU A 39 -7.97 -8.60 -2.07
N ALA A 40 -8.32 -7.32 -1.97
CA ALA A 40 -8.02 -6.53 -0.78
C ALA A 40 -8.70 -7.13 0.46
N GLN A 41 -9.97 -7.55 0.34
CA GLN A 41 -10.69 -8.20 1.43
C GLN A 41 -10.06 -9.53 1.84
N ARG A 42 -9.62 -10.37 0.88
CA ARG A 42 -8.91 -11.62 1.18
C ARG A 42 -7.64 -11.39 2.00
N GLN A 43 -6.91 -10.31 1.71
CA GLN A 43 -5.68 -9.95 2.40
C GLN A 43 -5.92 -9.11 3.68
N ASN A 44 -7.18 -8.84 4.05
CA ASN A 44 -7.56 -7.90 5.12
C ASN A 44 -6.95 -6.50 4.93
N LEU A 45 -6.81 -6.08 3.68
CA LEU A 45 -6.28 -4.79 3.25
C LEU A 45 -7.38 -3.89 2.69
N SER A 46 -7.09 -2.60 2.58
CA SER A 46 -7.92 -1.69 1.76
C SER A 46 -7.48 -1.76 0.29
N ALA A 47 -8.40 -1.45 -0.64
CA ALA A 47 -8.07 -1.38 -2.07
C ALA A 47 -6.89 -0.44 -2.36
N SER A 48 -6.82 0.69 -1.65
CA SER A 48 -5.71 1.65 -1.78
C SER A 48 -4.39 1.10 -1.23
N GLU A 49 -4.42 0.25 -0.21
CA GLU A 49 -3.22 -0.42 0.31
C GLU A 49 -2.72 -1.49 -0.66
N LEU A 50 -3.64 -2.28 -1.21
CA LEU A 50 -3.32 -3.29 -2.22
C LEU A 50 -2.63 -2.67 -3.45
N ILE A 51 -3.15 -1.53 -3.92
CA ILE A 51 -2.58 -0.81 -5.08
C ILE A 51 -1.21 -0.22 -4.74
N GLU A 52 -1.02 0.34 -3.53
CA GLU A 52 0.26 0.87 -3.08
C GLU A 52 1.31 -0.24 -2.92
N GLU A 53 0.95 -1.38 -2.32
CA GLU A 53 1.84 -2.54 -2.22
C GLU A 53 2.24 -3.06 -3.59
N TRP A 54 1.27 -3.23 -4.50
CA TRP A 54 1.55 -3.66 -5.87
C TRP A 54 2.50 -2.69 -6.58
N GLY A 55 2.23 -1.37 -6.52
CA GLY A 55 3.07 -0.34 -7.11
C GLY A 55 4.50 -0.31 -6.56
N ARG A 56 4.67 -0.52 -5.25
CA ARG A 56 5.99 -0.58 -4.61
C ARG A 56 6.78 -1.85 -4.97
N ARG A 57 6.10 -2.97 -5.24
CA ARG A 57 6.74 -4.22 -5.67
C ARG A 57 7.35 -4.13 -7.07
N ILE A 58 6.77 -3.34 -7.98
CA ILE A 58 7.25 -3.23 -9.39
C ILE A 58 8.72 -2.83 -9.48
N ASN A 59 9.18 -1.93 -8.60
CA ASN A 59 10.56 -1.43 -8.61
C ASN A 59 11.40 -1.93 -7.42
N SER A 60 10.87 -2.84 -6.60
CA SER A 60 11.66 -3.45 -5.53
C SER A 60 12.52 -4.57 -6.13
N PRO A 61 13.86 -4.51 -6.08
CA PRO A 61 14.74 -5.55 -6.63
C PRO A 61 14.75 -6.86 -5.80
N ALA A 62 13.73 -7.09 -4.97
CA ALA A 62 13.69 -8.22 -4.05
C ALA A 62 12.69 -9.29 -4.53
N VAL A 63 13.27 -10.34 -5.10
CA VAL A 63 12.75 -11.71 -5.24
C VAL A 63 11.93 -12.03 -6.49
N TYR A 64 12.62 -12.15 -7.62
CA TYR A 64 12.32 -13.23 -8.59
C TYR A 64 13.64 -13.92 -8.99
N PRO A 65 13.89 -15.17 -8.56
CA PRO A 65 14.88 -16.01 -9.23
C PRO A 65 14.33 -16.37 -10.62
N HIS A 66 14.86 -15.74 -11.66
CA HIS A 66 14.68 -16.23 -13.02
C HIS A 66 15.49 -17.53 -13.19
N LYS A 67 14.79 -18.65 -13.35
CA LYS A 67 15.21 -19.78 -14.19
C LYS A 67 14.00 -20.29 -14.94
#